data_AF-A0A2G9C897-F1
#
_entry.id   AF-A0A2G9C897-F1
#
_cell.length_a   1.000
_cell.length_b   1.000
_cell.length_c   1.000
_cell.angle_alpha   90.00
_cell.angle_beta   90.00
_cell.angle_gamma   90.00
#
_symmetry.space_group_name_H-M   'P 1'
#
loop_
_entity.id
_entity.type
_entity.pdbx_description
1 polymer ?
#
loop_
_entity_poly.entity_id
_entity_poly.type
_entity_poly.pdbx_seq_one_letter_code
_entity_poly.pdbx_strand_id
1 'polypeptide(L)'
;MRGVIGGFANLTRRESPRFGRDLMHKKMGGRMLAAAALAALIAAPAQAERFELTYTGTLTRMQSSLGCQDLGTIVCDGGQALSPVAPISFTRSVVFEIGGPAFGRSYSYVTDAATDWDGRPMRYEVFNQFMGDSTLSPSLHGSDLPAAILTQAGLATPGAVAAPFVSSFFTREIASYLDTPGTERRSDMWGISEYLTWRTAEGHDLGLMFQLMQDMPAALTHQNLSQPISVSQFISRMNQDFWCQGCTQTVLATVRDVAGLYGPYDDYLYHGTVGAFSLRQLDASAVPEPSTYALMLTGLAAIGWAARRRRTSN
;
A
#
# COMPACT_ATOMS: atom_id res chain seq x y z
N MET A 1 -38.22 -5.40 -96.88
CA MET A 1 -38.80 -4.10 -96.44
C MET A 1 -37.86 -3.57 -95.35
N ARG A 2 -36.80 -2.78 -95.59
CA ARG A 2 -36.62 -1.43 -96.18
C ARG A 2 -37.39 -0.29 -95.47
N GLY A 3 -36.63 0.49 -94.70
CA GLY A 3 -36.72 1.96 -94.55
C GLY A 3 -37.38 2.51 -93.27
N VAL A 4 -37.02 3.64 -92.65
CA VAL A 4 -35.88 4.60 -92.72
C VAL A 4 -36.22 5.80 -91.76
N ILE A 5 -35.22 6.29 -91.00
CA ILE A 5 -34.89 7.68 -90.57
C ILE A 5 -35.67 8.49 -89.50
N GLY A 6 -34.87 9.01 -88.54
CA GLY A 6 -34.92 10.40 -87.98
C GLY A 6 -34.93 10.45 -86.44
N GLY A 7 -34.09 11.14 -85.66
CA GLY A 7 -33.09 12.19 -85.92
C GLY A 7 -33.11 13.24 -84.78
N PHE A 8 -32.08 13.24 -83.92
CA PHE A 8 -31.49 14.29 -83.05
C PHE A 8 -32.31 15.46 -82.43
N ALA A 9 -32.09 15.69 -81.12
CA ALA A 9 -31.59 16.98 -80.60
C ALA A 9 -31.01 16.87 -79.17
N ASN A 10 -29.75 17.29 -79.05
CA ASN A 10 -28.98 17.52 -77.82
C ASN A 10 -29.37 18.86 -77.19
N LEU A 11 -29.61 18.92 -75.87
CA LEU A 11 -29.54 20.15 -75.09
C LEU A 11 -28.84 19.89 -73.76
N THR A 12 -27.64 20.44 -73.65
CA THR A 12 -26.79 20.52 -72.47
C THR A 12 -27.41 21.45 -71.43
N ARG A 13 -27.51 21.02 -70.17
CA ARG A 13 -27.80 21.93 -69.04
C ARG A 13 -26.78 21.75 -67.92
N ARG A 14 -26.07 22.86 -67.66
CA ARG A 14 -25.11 23.11 -66.59
C ARG A 14 -25.71 22.93 -65.19
N GLU A 15 -24.82 22.56 -64.28
CA GLU A 15 -24.94 22.22 -62.85
C GLU A 15 -25.65 23.24 -61.94
N SER A 16 -26.11 22.77 -60.77
CA SER A 16 -25.81 23.45 -59.50
C SER A 16 -25.64 22.43 -58.36
N PRO A 17 -24.52 22.41 -57.62
CA PRO A 17 -24.34 21.58 -56.43
C PRO A 17 -24.54 22.43 -55.16
N ARG A 18 -25.72 22.32 -54.52
CA ARG A 18 -25.97 22.96 -53.20
C ARG A 18 -26.71 22.04 -52.22
N PHE A 19 -26.42 20.75 -52.21
CA PHE A 19 -27.08 19.79 -51.30
C PHE A 19 -26.13 18.94 -50.43
N GLY A 20 -24.88 19.38 -50.23
CA GLY A 20 -23.85 18.56 -49.56
C GLY A 20 -23.32 19.04 -48.21
N ARG A 21 -23.65 20.26 -47.73
CA ARG A 21 -22.94 20.84 -46.56
C ARG A 21 -23.65 20.71 -45.20
N ASP A 22 -24.97 20.49 -45.16
CA ASP A 22 -25.70 20.49 -43.86
C ASP A 22 -25.75 19.14 -43.14
N LEU A 23 -25.36 18.04 -43.79
CA LEU A 23 -25.41 16.70 -43.18
C LEU A 23 -24.12 16.27 -42.47
N MET A 24 -23.00 16.96 -42.69
CA MET A 24 -21.72 16.61 -42.05
C MET A 24 -21.55 17.20 -40.64
N HIS A 25 -22.22 18.31 -40.31
CA HIS A 25 -22.03 18.96 -39.00
C HIS A 25 -22.78 18.28 -37.84
N LYS A 26 -23.86 17.52 -38.09
CA LYS A 26 -24.59 16.81 -37.02
C LYS A 26 -23.96 15.49 -36.57
N LYS A 27 -23.18 14.81 -37.41
CA LYS A 27 -22.55 13.52 -37.06
C LYS A 27 -21.20 13.65 -36.33
N MET A 28 -20.52 14.79 -36.44
CA MET A 28 -19.26 15.01 -35.72
C MET A 28 -19.45 15.44 -34.26
N GLY A 29 -20.50 16.21 -33.94
CA GLY A 29 -20.76 16.67 -32.57
C GLY A 29 -21.08 15.55 -31.57
N GLY A 30 -21.81 14.51 -32.00
CA GLY A 30 -22.15 13.36 -31.15
C GLY A 30 -20.97 12.42 -30.87
N ARG A 31 -19.98 12.37 -31.78
CA ARG A 31 -18.81 11.49 -31.62
C ARG A 31 -17.72 12.10 -30.72
N MET A 32 -17.63 13.43 -30.63
CA MET A 32 -16.69 14.09 -29.70
C MET A 32 -17.15 14.03 -28.24
N LEU A 33 -18.46 14.08 -27.97
CA LEU A 33 -18.99 13.96 -26.61
C LEU A 33 -18.82 12.55 -26.02
N ALA A 34 -18.93 11.50 -26.84
CA ALA A 34 -18.67 10.12 -26.40
C ALA A 34 -17.19 9.85 -26.10
N ALA A 35 -16.26 10.52 -26.81
CA ALA A 35 -14.83 10.37 -26.59
C ALA A 35 -14.35 11.03 -25.28
N ALA A 36 -14.96 12.15 -24.87
CA ALA A 36 -14.64 12.80 -23.59
C ALA A 36 -15.14 11.98 -22.37
N ALA A 37 -16.30 11.32 -22.50
CA ALA A 37 -16.81 10.43 -21.46
C ALA A 37 -15.98 9.13 -21.32
N LEU A 38 -15.43 8.60 -22.43
CA LEU A 38 -14.49 7.47 -22.37
C LEU A 38 -13.10 7.89 -21.87
N ALA A 39 -12.61 9.09 -22.20
CA ALA A 39 -11.31 9.58 -21.72
C ALA A 39 -11.31 9.88 -20.21
N ALA A 40 -12.45 10.32 -19.65
CA ALA A 40 -12.62 10.52 -18.21
C ALA A 40 -12.66 9.19 -17.42
N LEU A 41 -12.92 8.06 -18.07
CA LEU A 41 -12.87 6.72 -17.45
C LEU A 41 -11.47 6.10 -17.43
N ILE A 42 -10.50 6.66 -18.18
CA ILE A 42 -9.17 6.05 -18.37
C ILE A 42 -8.11 6.67 -17.43
N ALA A 43 -8.42 7.76 -16.74
CA ALA A 43 -7.47 8.45 -15.86
C ALA A 43 -8.12 8.86 -14.53
N ALA A 44 -8.86 7.96 -13.88
CA ALA A 44 -8.95 8.07 -12.43
C ALA A 44 -7.52 7.81 -11.91
N PRO A 45 -6.88 8.76 -11.20
CA PRO A 45 -5.71 8.39 -10.43
C PRO A 45 -6.14 7.22 -9.55
N ALA A 46 -5.32 6.17 -9.45
CA ALA A 46 -5.53 5.11 -8.48
C ALA A 46 -5.64 5.82 -7.12
N GLN A 47 -6.86 5.99 -6.63
CA GLN A 47 -7.10 6.69 -5.39
C GLN A 47 -6.60 5.77 -4.30
N ALA A 48 -5.72 6.29 -3.45
CA ALA A 48 -5.29 5.56 -2.28
C ALA A 48 -6.52 5.25 -1.43
N GLU A 49 -6.76 3.98 -1.15
CA GLU A 49 -7.84 3.56 -0.27
C GLU A 49 -7.36 3.75 1.17
N ARG A 50 -8.12 4.50 1.96
CA ARG A 50 -7.76 4.86 3.33
C ARG A 50 -8.43 3.93 4.32
N PHE A 51 -7.69 3.47 5.31
CA PHE A 51 -8.16 2.51 6.31
C PHE A 51 -7.80 2.98 7.71
N GLU A 52 -8.69 2.70 8.65
CA GLU A 52 -8.44 2.75 10.09
C GLU A 52 -8.33 1.33 10.60
N LEU A 53 -7.19 1.02 11.21
CA LEU A 53 -6.94 -0.23 11.90
C LEU A 53 -6.89 0.03 13.40
N THR A 54 -7.68 -0.70 14.16
CA THR A 54 -7.59 -0.77 15.63
C THR A 54 -7.35 -2.21 16.05
N TYR A 55 -6.35 -2.44 16.89
CA TYR A 55 -6.06 -3.79 17.40
C TYR A 55 -5.59 -3.75 18.86
N THR A 56 -5.92 -4.82 19.60
CA THR A 56 -5.46 -5.05 20.97
C THR A 56 -4.72 -6.37 21.02
N GLY A 57 -3.49 -6.34 21.52
CA GLY A 57 -2.63 -7.50 21.59
C GLY A 57 -2.00 -7.71 22.97
N THR A 58 -1.37 -8.86 23.13
CA THR A 58 -0.62 -9.23 24.32
C THR A 58 0.73 -9.81 23.91
N LEU A 59 1.82 -9.16 24.34
CA LEU A 59 3.18 -9.64 24.15
C LEU A 59 3.55 -10.55 25.32
N THR A 60 4.17 -11.70 25.04
CA THR A 60 4.46 -12.74 26.05
C THR A 60 5.89 -13.27 25.97
N ARG A 61 6.62 -12.96 24.91
CA ARG A 61 8.01 -13.37 24.69
C ARG A 61 8.83 -12.16 24.27
N MET A 62 10.09 -12.13 24.70
CA MET A 62 11.08 -11.16 24.29
C MET A 62 12.33 -11.89 23.82
N GLN A 63 12.93 -11.37 22.77
CA GLN A 63 14.25 -11.68 22.29
C GLN A 63 15.06 -10.40 22.33
N SER A 64 16.27 -10.47 22.87
CA SER A 64 17.29 -9.43 22.70
C SER A 64 18.35 -9.92 21.72
N SER A 65 18.80 -9.05 20.83
CA SER A 65 19.99 -9.27 20.02
C SER A 65 20.88 -8.03 20.04
N LEU A 66 22.19 -8.27 20.06
CA LEU A 66 23.20 -7.25 19.80
C LEU A 66 23.70 -7.48 18.39
N GLY A 67 23.45 -6.53 17.49
CA GLY A 67 23.89 -6.60 16.10
C GLY A 67 24.86 -5.48 15.75
N CYS A 68 25.65 -5.65 14.69
CA CYS A 68 26.35 -4.55 14.02
C CYS A 68 25.87 -4.52 12.57
N GLN A 69 25.58 -3.33 12.02
CA GLN A 69 25.32 -3.20 10.58
C GLN A 69 26.66 -3.09 9.83
N ASP A 70 27.00 -4.12 9.06
CA ASP A 70 27.91 -4.01 7.91
C ASP A 70 27.24 -4.70 6.71
N LEU A 71 26.92 -3.92 5.68
CA LEU A 71 26.26 -4.39 4.44
C LEU A 71 27.23 -5.30 3.66
N GLY A 72 27.29 -6.59 4.02
CA GLY A 72 28.04 -7.59 3.26
C GLY A 72 28.56 -8.79 4.05
N THR A 73 28.62 -8.70 5.39
CA THR A 73 29.07 -9.79 6.24
C THR A 73 28.29 -9.76 7.56
N ILE A 74 27.16 -10.47 7.63
CA ILE A 74 26.50 -10.71 8.91
C ILE A 74 27.35 -11.74 9.66
N VAL A 75 28.29 -11.28 10.48
CA VAL A 75 28.78 -12.07 11.61
C VAL A 75 28.86 -11.13 12.81
N CYS A 76 27.80 -11.13 13.61
CA CYS A 76 27.89 -10.79 15.01
C CYS A 76 27.39 -12.01 15.75
N ASP A 77 28.20 -12.51 16.67
CA ASP A 77 27.88 -13.61 17.60
C ASP A 77 26.87 -13.10 18.65
N GLY A 78 25.74 -12.59 18.15
CA GLY A 78 24.68 -12.00 18.93
C GLY A 78 23.92 -13.10 19.62
N GLY A 79 24.23 -13.34 20.90
CA GLY A 79 23.47 -14.27 21.71
C GLY A 79 21.98 -13.90 21.68
N GLN A 80 21.14 -14.81 21.19
CA GLN A 80 19.70 -14.67 21.26
C GLN A 80 19.23 -15.22 22.61
N ALA A 81 18.85 -14.31 23.51
CA ALA A 81 18.26 -14.70 24.79
C ALA A 81 16.75 -14.64 24.65
N LEU A 82 16.15 -15.81 24.51
CA LEU A 82 14.71 -15.96 24.61
C LEU A 82 14.28 -15.89 26.07
N SER A 83 13.43 -14.93 26.41
CA SER A 83 12.88 -14.86 27.76
C SER A 83 11.36 -14.74 27.71
N PRO A 84 10.62 -15.57 28.47
CA PRO A 84 9.23 -15.27 28.75
C PRO A 84 9.18 -13.93 29.50
N VAL A 85 8.22 -13.09 29.13
CA VAL A 85 8.00 -11.80 29.80
C VAL A 85 6.61 -11.77 30.40
N ALA A 86 6.43 -10.98 31.47
CA ALA A 86 5.10 -10.73 32.01
C ALA A 86 4.19 -10.21 30.88
N PRO A 87 2.96 -10.72 30.72
CA PRO A 87 2.08 -10.33 29.61
C PRO A 87 1.92 -8.81 29.50
N ILE A 88 2.34 -8.24 28.37
CA ILE A 88 2.20 -6.80 28.09
C ILE A 88 1.00 -6.60 27.18
N SER A 89 -0.10 -6.11 27.75
CA SER A 89 -1.30 -5.77 26.98
C SER A 89 -1.23 -4.35 26.45
N PHE A 90 -1.69 -4.14 25.21
CA PHE A 90 -1.67 -2.83 24.58
C PHE A 90 -2.78 -2.73 23.52
N THR A 91 -3.17 -1.50 23.20
CA THR A 91 -4.11 -1.18 22.12
C THR A 91 -3.49 -0.13 21.22
N ARG A 92 -3.59 -0.32 19.90
CA ARG A 92 -3.16 0.66 18.89
C ARG A 92 -4.34 1.00 17.98
N SER A 93 -4.37 2.25 17.52
CA SER A 93 -5.24 2.67 16.43
C SER A 93 -4.41 3.50 15.45
N VAL A 94 -4.43 3.11 14.18
CA VAL A 94 -3.62 3.74 13.12
C VAL A 94 -4.47 3.96 11.88
N VAL A 95 -4.22 5.07 11.18
CA VAL A 95 -4.83 5.36 9.89
C VAL A 95 -3.75 5.29 8.82
N PHE A 96 -4.01 4.58 7.73
CA PHE A 96 -3.07 4.36 6.65
C PHE A 96 -3.75 4.30 5.29
N GLU A 97 -2.95 4.35 4.23
CA GLU A 97 -3.41 4.33 2.85
C GLU A 97 -2.80 3.13 2.12
N ILE A 98 -3.57 2.53 1.23
CA ILE A 98 -3.16 1.42 0.36
C ILE A 98 -3.37 1.85 -1.09
N GLY A 99 -2.42 1.58 -1.97
CA GLY A 99 -2.56 1.91 -3.39
C GLY A 99 -2.25 3.37 -3.73
N GLY A 100 -1.66 4.13 -2.80
CA GLY A 100 -1.23 5.52 -3.03
C GLY A 100 -0.14 5.65 -4.10
N PRO A 101 0.33 6.87 -4.41
CA PRO A 101 1.25 7.11 -5.53
C PRO A 101 2.61 6.40 -5.40
N ALA A 102 3.00 5.98 -4.20
CA ALA A 102 4.18 5.14 -3.93
C ALA A 102 3.94 3.63 -4.16
N PHE A 103 2.68 3.20 -4.30
CA PHE A 103 2.31 1.81 -4.52
C PHE A 103 2.95 1.24 -5.79
N GLY A 104 3.51 0.04 -5.65
CA GLY A 104 4.12 -0.69 -6.76
C GLY A 104 5.40 -0.06 -7.33
N ARG A 105 5.99 0.92 -6.63
CA ARG A 105 7.27 1.54 -7.01
C ARG A 105 8.48 0.96 -6.28
N SER A 106 8.25 0.25 -5.19
CA SER A 106 9.30 -0.29 -4.32
C SER A 106 9.08 -1.77 -4.11
N TYR A 107 9.94 -2.57 -4.73
CA TYR A 107 10.07 -3.99 -4.44
C TYR A 107 11.53 -4.26 -4.10
N SER A 108 11.76 -5.21 -3.20
CA SER A 108 13.11 -5.73 -2.97
C SER A 108 13.11 -7.24 -3.13
N TYR A 109 14.22 -7.74 -3.65
CA TYR A 109 14.52 -9.16 -3.70
C TYR A 109 15.81 -9.37 -2.92
N VAL A 110 15.75 -10.20 -1.88
CA VAL A 110 16.89 -10.51 -1.02
C VAL A 110 17.13 -12.00 -1.05
N THR A 111 18.40 -12.39 -1.21
CA THR A 111 18.84 -13.75 -0.96
C THR A 111 19.96 -13.68 0.05
N ASP A 112 19.75 -14.29 1.23
CA ASP A 112 20.73 -14.22 2.30
C ASP A 112 20.88 -15.56 3.01
N ALA A 113 22.07 -15.78 3.57
CA ALA A 113 22.34 -16.87 4.49
C ALA A 113 22.02 -16.39 5.91
N ALA A 114 21.33 -17.22 6.68
CA ALA A 114 20.92 -16.89 8.03
C ALA A 114 20.96 -18.14 8.91
N THR A 115 20.63 -17.94 10.17
CA THR A 115 20.45 -19.01 11.14
C THR A 115 19.06 -18.84 11.75
N ASP A 116 18.30 -19.93 11.83
CA ASP A 116 16.99 -19.92 12.47
C ASP A 116 17.10 -19.78 13.98
N TRP A 117 15.95 -19.78 14.63
CA TRP A 117 15.82 -19.70 16.07
C TRP A 117 16.53 -20.79 16.87
N ASP A 118 16.62 -21.99 16.30
CA ASP A 118 17.21 -23.17 16.93
C ASP A 118 18.70 -23.30 16.56
N GLY A 119 19.29 -22.27 15.95
CA GLY A 119 20.70 -22.29 15.54
C GLY A 119 20.94 -23.02 14.21
N ARG A 120 19.88 -23.31 13.44
CA ARG A 120 19.99 -24.10 12.21
C ARG A 120 20.32 -23.21 11.02
N PRO A 121 21.32 -23.56 10.20
CA PRO A 121 21.67 -22.77 9.04
C PRO A 121 20.56 -22.84 7.98
N MET A 122 20.22 -21.68 7.42
CA MET A 122 19.15 -21.54 6.45
C MET A 122 19.49 -20.51 5.38
N ARG A 123 18.78 -20.60 4.25
CA ARG A 123 18.83 -19.61 3.17
C ARG A 123 17.43 -19.04 2.99
N TYR A 124 17.33 -17.72 3.02
CA TYR A 124 16.09 -17.02 2.72
C TYR A 124 16.13 -16.43 1.31
N GLU A 125 15.06 -16.63 0.55
CA GLU A 125 14.75 -15.88 -0.65
C GLU A 125 13.46 -15.11 -0.40
N VAL A 126 13.56 -13.78 -0.35
CA VAL A 126 12.48 -12.88 0.08
C VAL A 126 12.16 -11.90 -1.03
N PHE A 127 10.88 -11.78 -1.37
CA PHE A 127 10.35 -10.70 -2.18
C PHE A 127 9.46 -9.82 -1.31
N ASN A 128 9.77 -8.52 -1.23
CA ASN A 128 8.95 -7.54 -0.52
C ASN A 128 8.27 -6.60 -1.49
N GLN A 129 7.03 -6.27 -1.20
CA GLN A 129 6.22 -5.30 -1.92
C GLN A 129 5.58 -4.33 -0.93
N PHE A 130 5.82 -3.04 -1.12
CA PHE A 130 5.13 -2.00 -0.36
C PHE A 130 3.73 -1.76 -0.92
N MET A 131 2.73 -1.87 -0.06
CA MET A 131 1.31 -1.79 -0.42
C MET A 131 0.72 -0.38 -0.20
N GLY A 132 1.44 0.44 0.56
CA GLY A 132 1.15 1.84 0.79
C GLY A 132 1.82 2.33 2.07
N ASP A 133 1.99 3.63 2.17
CA ASP A 133 2.55 4.32 3.30
C ASP A 133 1.67 5.51 3.68
N SER A 134 1.73 5.92 4.94
CA SER A 134 1.15 7.19 5.35
C SER A 134 1.90 7.78 6.54
N THR A 135 1.99 9.11 6.54
CA THR A 135 2.46 9.92 7.68
C THR A 135 1.29 10.44 8.53
N LEU A 136 0.12 9.80 8.42
CA LEU A 136 -1.16 10.34 8.90
C LEU A 136 -1.52 9.94 10.34
N SER A 137 -0.59 9.31 11.08
CA SER A 137 -0.87 9.01 12.49
C SER A 137 -0.92 10.31 13.29
N PRO A 138 -1.95 10.53 14.14
CA PRO A 138 -1.99 11.70 15.02
C PRO A 138 -0.72 11.79 15.87
N SER A 139 -0.42 12.99 16.39
CA SER A 139 0.70 13.18 17.32
C SER A 139 0.57 12.20 18.49
N LEU A 140 1.53 11.28 18.60
CA LEU A 140 1.60 10.31 19.69
C LEU A 140 2.47 10.86 20.82
N HIS A 141 1.99 10.70 22.04
CA HIS A 141 2.76 10.97 23.24
C HIS A 141 3.43 9.68 23.72
N GLY A 142 4.56 9.78 24.40
CA GLY A 142 5.22 8.58 24.93
C GLY A 142 4.37 7.83 25.95
N SER A 143 3.41 8.51 26.61
CA SER A 143 2.40 7.89 27.46
C SER A 143 1.48 6.91 26.72
N ASP A 144 1.38 7.01 25.40
CA ASP A 144 0.60 6.11 24.55
C ASP A 144 1.36 4.81 24.23
N LEU A 145 2.64 4.74 24.62
CA LEU A 145 3.47 3.54 24.46
C LEU A 145 3.35 2.65 25.71
N PRO A 146 3.27 1.32 25.56
CA PRO A 146 3.27 0.42 26.71
C PRO A 146 4.59 0.54 27.47
N ALA A 147 4.55 1.15 28.65
CA ALA A 147 5.75 1.41 29.46
C ALA A 147 6.58 0.14 29.75
N ALA A 148 5.93 -1.03 29.82
CA ALA A 148 6.58 -2.31 30.02
C ALA A 148 7.54 -2.70 28.89
N ILE A 149 7.24 -2.33 27.62
CA ILE A 149 8.14 -2.58 26.47
C ILE A 149 9.44 -1.80 26.65
N LEU A 150 9.33 -0.53 27.08
CA LEU A 150 10.50 0.34 27.28
C LEU A 150 11.28 -0.07 28.54
N THR A 151 10.58 -0.39 29.62
CA THR A 151 11.21 -0.76 30.90
C THR A 151 12.03 -2.04 30.77
N GLN A 152 11.54 -3.04 30.03
CA GLN A 152 12.29 -4.29 29.80
C GLN A 152 13.53 -4.08 28.94
N ALA A 153 13.51 -3.11 28.02
CA ALA A 153 14.67 -2.67 27.26
C ALA A 153 15.58 -1.69 28.05
N GLY A 154 15.23 -1.32 29.29
CA GLY A 154 16.00 -0.36 30.09
C GLY A 154 15.87 1.10 29.63
N LEU A 155 14.80 1.45 28.90
CA LEU A 155 14.62 2.73 28.24
C LEU A 155 13.57 3.62 28.93
N ALA A 156 13.81 4.93 28.90
CA ALA A 156 12.89 5.93 29.42
C ALA A 156 11.74 6.21 28.43
N THR A 157 10.56 6.54 28.96
CA THR A 157 9.41 6.97 28.16
C THR A 157 9.68 8.33 27.52
N PRO A 158 9.46 8.50 26.20
CA PRO A 158 9.67 9.78 25.56
C PRO A 158 8.63 10.83 25.98
N GLY A 159 9.03 12.10 25.99
CA GLY A 159 8.08 13.21 26.11
C GLY A 159 7.22 13.39 24.85
N ALA A 160 7.79 13.09 23.67
CA ALA A 160 7.11 13.20 22.38
C ALA A 160 7.66 12.16 21.39
N VAL A 161 6.79 11.66 20.50
CA VAL A 161 7.18 10.79 19.38
C VAL A 161 7.28 11.64 18.12
N ALA A 162 8.38 11.50 17.39
CA ALA A 162 8.62 12.15 16.11
C ALA A 162 8.16 11.25 14.95
N ALA A 163 7.47 11.89 14.00
CA ALA A 163 7.19 11.37 12.65
C ALA A 163 6.70 9.91 12.62
N PRO A 164 5.57 9.58 13.29
CA PRO A 164 5.00 8.25 13.18
C PRO A 164 4.67 7.96 11.71
N PHE A 165 5.18 6.86 11.19
CA PHE A 165 4.89 6.42 9.83
C PHE A 165 4.32 5.01 9.85
N VAL A 166 3.33 4.78 9.00
CA VAL A 166 2.71 3.47 8.84
C VAL A 166 3.00 2.98 7.44
N SER A 167 3.50 1.75 7.32
CA SER A 167 3.64 1.07 6.06
C SER A 167 2.80 -0.20 6.05
N SER A 168 2.19 -0.49 4.91
CA SER A 168 1.57 -1.77 4.63
C SER A 168 2.46 -2.55 3.67
N PHE A 169 2.62 -3.84 3.91
CA PHE A 169 3.57 -4.66 3.18
C PHE A 169 2.97 -6.02 2.84
N PHE A 170 3.46 -6.57 1.72
CA PHE A 170 3.28 -7.95 1.33
C PHE A 170 4.66 -8.53 1.07
N THR A 171 4.92 -9.70 1.63
CA THR A 171 6.19 -10.40 1.53
C THR A 171 5.93 -11.83 1.08
N ARG A 172 6.78 -12.33 0.20
CA ARG A 172 6.85 -13.75 -0.15
C ARG A 172 8.20 -14.30 0.25
N GLU A 173 8.19 -15.50 0.78
CA GLU A 173 9.38 -16.10 1.35
C GLU A 173 9.51 -17.57 0.96
N ILE A 174 10.73 -17.96 0.57
CA ILE A 174 11.19 -19.35 0.58
C ILE A 174 12.37 -19.43 1.54
N ALA A 175 12.21 -20.18 2.62
CA ALA A 175 13.25 -20.48 3.58
C ALA A 175 13.66 -21.95 3.45
N SER A 176 14.89 -22.19 3.00
CA SER A 176 15.46 -23.54 2.82
C SER A 176 16.46 -23.84 3.92
N TYR A 177 16.24 -24.92 4.67
CA TYR A 177 17.17 -25.37 5.71
C TYR A 177 18.35 -26.11 5.10
N LEU A 178 19.57 -25.68 5.42
CA LEU A 178 20.80 -26.21 4.83
C LEU A 178 21.28 -27.50 5.52
N ASP A 179 20.84 -27.73 6.75
CA ASP A 179 21.15 -28.93 7.54
C ASP A 179 20.24 -30.13 7.22
N THR A 180 19.06 -29.88 6.63
CA THR A 180 18.02 -30.88 6.40
C THR A 180 17.45 -30.76 4.98
N PRO A 181 18.00 -31.51 4.01
CA PRO A 181 17.57 -31.44 2.61
C PRO A 181 16.07 -31.71 2.45
N GLY A 182 15.41 -30.93 1.60
CA GLY A 182 13.98 -31.10 1.28
C GLY A 182 13.01 -30.48 2.30
N THR A 183 13.51 -29.78 3.32
CA THR A 183 12.67 -28.98 4.22
C THR A 183 12.72 -27.51 3.82
N GLU A 184 11.63 -27.06 3.20
CA GLU A 184 11.46 -25.67 2.81
C GLU A 184 10.17 -25.14 3.39
N ARG A 185 10.26 -23.97 4.03
CA ARG A 185 9.10 -23.19 4.41
C ARG A 185 8.82 -22.20 3.30
N ARG A 186 7.58 -22.18 2.82
CA ARG A 186 7.12 -21.31 1.72
C ARG A 186 5.89 -20.57 2.21
N SER A 187 5.95 -19.25 2.27
CA SER A 187 4.85 -18.46 2.82
C SER A 187 4.65 -17.12 2.13
N ASP A 188 3.38 -16.70 2.13
CA ASP A 188 2.99 -15.32 1.93
C ASP A 188 2.82 -14.69 3.33
N MET A 189 3.41 -13.52 3.53
CA MET A 189 3.23 -12.70 4.72
C MET A 189 2.65 -11.35 4.32
N TRP A 190 1.77 -10.79 5.14
CA TRP A 190 1.26 -9.45 4.91
C TRP A 190 0.85 -8.81 6.21
N GLY A 191 0.86 -7.49 6.21
CA GLY A 191 0.54 -6.76 7.41
C GLY A 191 0.80 -5.29 7.30
N ILE A 192 0.88 -4.69 8.48
CA ILE A 192 1.07 -3.27 8.69
C ILE A 192 2.15 -3.10 9.74
N SER A 193 3.09 -2.21 9.47
CA SER A 193 4.12 -1.77 10.40
C SER A 193 3.91 -0.30 10.72
N GLU A 194 3.68 0.00 11.99
CA GLU A 194 3.73 1.36 12.52
C GLU A 194 5.12 1.58 13.13
N TYR A 195 5.78 2.65 12.72
CA TYR A 195 7.11 3.01 13.17
C TYR A 195 7.03 4.34 13.91
N LEU A 196 7.65 4.36 15.08
CA LEU A 196 7.67 5.46 16.01
C LEU A 196 9.12 5.75 16.30
N THR A 197 9.53 7.01 16.19
CA THR A 197 10.92 7.39 16.46
C THR A 197 10.98 8.55 17.42
N TRP A 198 12.01 8.62 18.25
CA TRP A 198 12.26 9.79 19.09
C TRP A 198 13.74 9.86 19.45
N ARG A 199 14.16 11.03 19.91
CA ARG A 199 15.52 11.23 20.42
C ARG A 199 15.50 11.28 21.95
N THR A 200 16.38 10.53 22.60
CA THR A 200 16.53 10.56 24.07
C THR A 200 17.23 11.83 24.54
N ALA A 201 17.19 12.10 25.85
CA ALA A 201 17.90 13.23 26.44
C ALA A 201 19.42 13.12 26.29
N GLU A 202 19.93 11.89 26.23
CA GLU A 202 21.34 11.53 26.04
C GLU A 202 21.77 11.62 24.56
N GLY A 203 20.83 11.88 23.64
CA GLY A 203 21.09 12.09 22.22
C GLY A 203 21.00 10.84 21.33
N HIS A 204 20.50 9.71 21.86
CA HIS A 204 20.28 8.49 21.08
C HIS A 204 18.99 8.60 20.26
N ASP A 205 19.00 8.09 19.03
CA ASP A 205 17.80 7.97 18.21
C ASP A 205 17.19 6.59 18.48
N LEU A 206 15.98 6.54 19.03
CA LEU A 206 15.26 5.30 19.30
C LEU A 206 14.18 5.08 18.26
N GLY A 207 14.03 3.83 17.84
CA GLY A 207 12.94 3.36 17.00
C GLY A 207 12.12 2.30 17.72
N LEU A 208 10.79 2.46 17.70
CA LEU A 208 9.84 1.43 18.08
C LEU A 208 8.98 1.09 16.86
N MET A 209 8.98 -0.17 16.43
CA MET A 209 8.08 -0.65 15.37
C MET A 209 7.04 -1.57 15.98
N PHE A 210 5.75 -1.29 15.78
CA PHE A 210 4.67 -2.26 15.97
C PHE A 210 4.30 -2.85 14.63
N GLN A 211 4.57 -4.13 14.44
CA GLN A 211 4.22 -4.84 13.23
C GLN A 211 3.15 -5.88 13.53
N LEU A 212 2.00 -5.70 12.90
CA LEU A 212 0.92 -6.66 12.88
C LEU A 212 0.99 -7.42 11.56
N MET A 213 1.15 -8.74 11.62
CA MET A 213 1.26 -9.56 10.42
C MET A 213 0.51 -10.89 10.50
N GLN A 214 0.13 -11.36 9.32
CA GLN A 214 -0.28 -12.73 9.03
C GLN A 214 0.82 -13.42 8.24
N ASP A 215 1.03 -14.70 8.53
CA ASP A 215 1.99 -15.57 7.84
C ASP A 215 1.29 -16.87 7.50
N MET A 216 1.14 -17.14 6.21
CA MET A 216 0.37 -18.26 5.71
C MET A 216 1.17 -19.08 4.72
N PRO A 217 1.13 -20.43 4.81
CA PRO A 217 1.74 -21.30 3.81
C PRO A 217 1.23 -20.97 2.41
N ALA A 218 2.15 -20.88 1.45
CA ALA A 218 1.83 -20.53 0.07
C ALA A 218 2.51 -21.47 -0.93
N ALA A 219 1.80 -21.79 -2.02
CA ALA A 219 2.32 -22.59 -3.12
C ALA A 219 3.27 -21.78 -4.03
N LEU A 220 4.37 -21.33 -3.45
CA LEU A 220 5.40 -20.54 -4.12
C LEU A 220 6.41 -21.44 -4.83
N THR A 221 7.02 -20.93 -5.89
CA THR A 221 8.17 -21.50 -6.58
C THR A 221 9.22 -20.40 -6.73
N HIS A 222 10.49 -20.75 -6.93
CA HIS A 222 11.53 -19.73 -7.16
C HIS A 222 11.22 -18.86 -8.40
N GLN A 223 10.48 -19.40 -9.38
CA GLN A 223 10.06 -18.65 -10.57
C GLN A 223 8.93 -17.65 -10.30
N ASN A 224 8.09 -17.88 -9.28
CA ASN A 224 6.95 -17.02 -8.97
C ASN A 224 7.14 -16.16 -7.70
N LEU A 225 8.27 -16.31 -7.01
CA LEU A 225 8.59 -15.61 -5.77
C LEU A 225 8.47 -14.08 -5.92
N SER A 226 8.94 -13.55 -7.05
CA SER A 226 8.93 -12.11 -7.34
C SER A 226 7.65 -11.60 -8.00
N GLN A 227 6.61 -12.41 -8.13
CA GLN A 227 5.35 -11.96 -8.73
C GLN A 227 4.59 -11.04 -7.74
N PRO A 228 4.34 -9.78 -8.10
CA PRO A 228 3.61 -8.85 -7.25
C PRO A 228 2.13 -9.22 -7.15
N ILE A 229 1.48 -8.75 -6.09
CA ILE A 229 0.02 -8.79 -5.95
C ILE A 229 -0.61 -7.43 -6.24
N SER A 230 -1.88 -7.43 -6.65
CA SER A 230 -2.64 -6.18 -6.83
C SER A 230 -3.09 -5.58 -5.50
N VAL A 231 -3.41 -4.27 -5.51
CA VAL A 231 -4.07 -3.58 -4.38
C VAL A 231 -5.32 -4.34 -3.93
N SER A 232 -6.17 -4.73 -4.89
CA SER A 232 -7.41 -5.44 -4.60
C SER A 232 -7.19 -6.82 -3.95
N GLN A 233 -6.16 -7.56 -4.37
CA GLN A 233 -5.78 -8.83 -3.76
C GLN A 233 -5.31 -8.61 -2.31
N PHE A 234 -4.52 -7.58 -2.07
CA PHE A 234 -4.05 -7.24 -0.73
C PHE A 234 -5.17 -6.84 0.21
N ILE A 235 -6.07 -5.95 -0.24
CA ILE A 235 -7.24 -5.54 0.54
C ILE A 235 -8.13 -6.76 0.83
N SER A 236 -8.30 -7.67 -0.13
CA SER A 236 -9.03 -8.92 0.09
C SER A 236 -8.39 -9.76 1.20
N ARG A 237 -7.06 -9.93 1.20
CA ARG A 237 -6.33 -10.65 2.25
C ARG A 237 -6.46 -9.96 3.62
N MET A 238 -6.29 -8.64 3.66
CA MET A 238 -6.48 -7.84 4.88
C MET A 238 -7.89 -8.03 5.48
N ASN A 239 -8.93 -8.10 4.65
CA ASN A 239 -10.31 -8.29 5.09
C ASN A 239 -10.68 -9.75 5.40
N GLN A 240 -10.04 -10.74 4.80
CA GLN A 240 -10.37 -12.15 5.04
C GLN A 240 -9.59 -12.71 6.22
N ASP A 241 -8.28 -12.45 6.24
CA ASP A 241 -7.36 -13.20 7.07
C ASP A 241 -7.15 -12.58 8.45
N PHE A 242 -7.49 -11.31 8.65
CA PHE A 242 -7.48 -10.70 10.00
C PHE A 242 -8.78 -10.90 10.79
N TRP A 243 -9.83 -11.46 10.16
CA TRP A 243 -11.14 -11.65 10.80
C TRP A 243 -11.33 -13.06 11.39
N CYS A 244 -10.39 -13.99 11.16
CA CYS A 244 -10.49 -15.32 11.73
C CYS A 244 -10.11 -15.33 13.22
N GLN A 245 -11.10 -15.56 14.08
CA GLN A 245 -10.87 -15.88 15.50
C GLN A 245 -10.01 -17.16 15.59
N GLY A 246 -8.82 -17.03 16.18
CA GLY A 246 -7.88 -18.14 16.36
C GLY A 246 -6.79 -18.27 15.30
N CYS A 247 -6.78 -17.44 14.25
CA CYS A 247 -5.58 -17.32 13.42
C CYS A 247 -4.47 -16.62 14.21
N THR A 248 -3.24 -17.11 14.07
CA THR A 248 -2.08 -16.51 14.71
C THR A 248 -1.74 -15.20 14.02
N GLN A 249 -2.23 -14.10 14.58
CA GLN A 249 -1.74 -12.77 14.26
C GLN A 249 -0.52 -12.51 15.12
N THR A 250 0.64 -12.38 14.49
CA THR A 250 1.86 -12.07 15.23
C THR A 250 1.96 -10.56 15.38
N VAL A 251 2.08 -10.11 16.62
CA VAL A 251 2.54 -8.76 16.92
C VAL A 251 4.03 -8.84 17.21
N LEU A 252 4.80 -8.06 16.46
CA LEU A 252 6.20 -7.80 16.72
C LEU A 252 6.34 -6.37 17.22
N ALA A 253 6.93 -6.19 18.39
CA ALA A 253 7.42 -4.87 18.81
C ALA A 253 8.94 -4.89 18.76
N THR A 254 9.55 -4.01 17.98
CA THR A 254 11.02 -3.90 17.84
C THR A 254 11.45 -2.60 18.48
N VAL A 255 12.31 -2.65 19.50
CA VAL A 255 12.96 -1.46 20.05
C VAL A 255 14.42 -1.45 19.63
N ARG A 256 14.85 -0.36 18.99
CA ARG A 256 16.21 -0.20 18.47
C ARG A 256 16.84 1.10 18.94
N ASP A 257 18.07 1.04 19.42
CA ASP A 257 18.97 2.20 19.45
C ASP A 257 19.66 2.35 18.09
N VAL A 258 19.42 3.47 17.44
CA VAL A 258 19.86 3.81 16.07
C VAL A 258 21.11 4.69 16.12
N ALA A 259 21.97 4.53 17.13
CA ALA A 259 23.24 5.24 17.24
C ALA A 259 24.15 5.02 16.00
N GLY A 260 23.95 5.85 14.98
CA GLY A 260 24.67 5.84 13.70
C GLY A 260 24.22 4.71 12.75
N LEU A 261 24.15 5.03 11.45
CA LEU A 261 24.01 4.04 10.36
C LEU A 261 25.17 3.01 10.28
N TYR A 262 26.17 3.15 11.16
CA TYR A 262 27.41 2.40 11.20
C TYR A 262 27.79 2.19 12.67
N GLY A 263 27.30 1.12 13.29
CA GLY A 263 27.56 0.86 14.70
C GLY A 263 26.84 -0.37 15.24
N PRO A 264 27.18 -0.79 16.48
CA PRO A 264 26.40 -1.77 17.21
C PRO A 264 25.02 -1.19 17.53
N TYR A 265 23.99 -2.03 17.41
CA TYR A 265 22.63 -1.72 17.82
C TYR A 265 22.11 -2.83 18.72
N ASP A 266 21.36 -2.45 19.75
CA ASP A 266 20.53 -3.37 20.52
C ASP A 266 19.15 -3.44 19.88
N ASP A 267 18.66 -4.66 19.67
CA ASP A 267 17.32 -4.93 19.17
C ASP A 267 16.56 -5.77 20.20
N TYR A 268 15.39 -5.30 20.60
CA TYR A 268 14.47 -6.02 21.46
C TYR A 268 13.22 -6.36 20.67
N LEU A 269 13.06 -7.63 20.32
CA LEU A 269 11.92 -8.15 19.60
C LEU A 269 10.94 -8.82 20.55
N TYR A 270 9.77 -8.25 20.69
CA TYR A 270 8.67 -8.81 21.46
C TYR A 270 7.70 -9.54 20.56
N HIS A 271 7.27 -10.73 20.97
CA HIS A 271 6.29 -11.53 20.23
C HIS A 271 5.02 -11.67 21.06
N GLY A 272 3.88 -11.57 20.36
CA GLY A 272 2.57 -11.70 20.98
C GLY A 272 1.49 -12.09 19.99
N THR A 273 0.26 -12.14 20.51
CA THR A 273 -0.95 -12.38 19.73
C THR A 273 -1.90 -11.20 19.82
N VAL A 274 -2.77 -11.06 18.82
CA VAL A 274 -3.89 -10.11 18.85
C VAL A 274 -5.15 -10.80 19.37
N GLY A 275 -5.80 -10.18 20.35
CA GLY A 275 -7.08 -10.65 20.92
C GLY A 275 -8.31 -9.93 20.37
N ALA A 276 -8.15 -8.71 19.85
CA ALA A 276 -9.23 -7.95 19.21
C ALA A 276 -8.68 -7.16 18.02
N PHE A 277 -9.46 -7.12 16.94
CA PHE A 277 -9.09 -6.50 15.67
C PHE A 277 -10.30 -5.83 15.03
N SER A 278 -10.11 -4.64 14.48
CA SER A 278 -11.09 -3.91 13.69
C SER A 278 -10.38 -3.21 12.55
N LEU A 279 -10.78 -3.52 11.31
CA LEU A 279 -10.36 -2.80 10.12
C LEU A 279 -11.57 -2.13 9.50
N ARG A 280 -11.49 -0.82 9.34
CA ARG A 280 -12.56 0.00 8.78
C ARG A 280 -12.02 0.78 7.60
N GLN A 281 -12.61 0.57 6.43
CA GLN A 281 -12.37 1.46 5.30
C GLN A 281 -12.93 2.84 5.64
N LEU A 282 -12.10 3.87 5.50
CA LEU A 282 -12.51 5.25 5.61
C LEU A 282 -12.94 5.70 4.23
N ASP A 283 -14.14 6.26 4.13
CA ASP A 283 -14.55 6.94 2.91
C ASP A 283 -13.48 7.99 2.60
N ALA A 284 -12.88 7.91 1.41
CA ALA A 284 -12.05 9.00 0.91
C ALA A 284 -12.89 10.25 1.06
N SER A 285 -12.40 11.24 1.82
CA SER A 285 -13.07 12.53 1.82
C SER A 285 -13.02 12.96 0.36
N ALA A 286 -14.16 12.89 -0.33
CA ALA A 286 -14.28 13.33 -1.70
C ALA A 286 -14.13 14.84 -1.67
N VAL A 287 -12.91 15.31 -1.46
CA VAL A 287 -12.50 16.67 -1.73
C VAL A 287 -12.51 16.69 -3.25
N PRO A 288 -13.52 17.33 -3.86
CA PRO A 288 -13.59 17.37 -5.31
C PRO A 288 -12.27 17.97 -5.79
N GLU A 289 -11.59 17.29 -6.70
CA GLU A 289 -10.35 17.82 -7.26
C GLU A 289 -10.64 19.21 -7.86
N PRO A 290 -9.66 20.14 -7.93
CA PRO A 290 -9.85 21.43 -8.59
C PRO A 290 -10.45 21.32 -10.00
N SER A 291 -10.11 20.23 -10.71
CA SER A 291 -10.69 19.85 -12.00
C SER A 291 -12.20 19.57 -11.93
N THR A 292 -12.68 18.96 -10.87
CA THR A 292 -14.11 18.69 -10.62
C THR A 292 -14.88 19.99 -10.43
N TYR A 293 -14.32 20.93 -9.66
CA TYR A 293 -14.90 22.27 -9.54
C TYR A 293 -14.88 23.03 -10.87
N ALA A 294 -13.79 22.94 -11.62
CA ALA A 294 -13.69 23.57 -12.93
C ALA A 294 -14.73 23.02 -13.92
N LEU A 295 -14.94 21.70 -13.93
CA LEU A 295 -15.92 21.04 -14.81
C LEU A 295 -17.35 21.39 -14.40
N MET A 296 -17.64 21.42 -13.09
CA MET A 296 -18.92 21.87 -12.55
C MET A 296 -19.21 23.34 -12.92
N LEU A 297 -18.24 24.23 -12.72
CA LEU A 297 -18.36 25.65 -13.07
C LEU A 297 -18.53 25.85 -14.58
N THR A 298 -17.80 25.08 -15.39
CA THR A 298 -17.94 25.10 -16.86
C THR A 298 -19.33 24.62 -17.29
N GLY A 299 -19.85 23.56 -16.66
CA GLY A 299 -21.21 23.07 -16.88
C GLY A 299 -22.27 24.13 -16.55
N LEU A 300 -22.14 24.78 -15.39
CA LEU A 300 -23.04 25.87 -14.98
C LEU A 300 -22.97 27.06 -15.94
N ALA A 301 -21.77 27.44 -16.38
CA ALA A 301 -21.58 28.52 -17.35
C ALA A 301 -22.24 28.19 -18.71
N ALA A 302 -22.12 26.94 -19.18
CA ALA A 302 -22.75 26.49 -20.41
C ALA A 302 -24.29 26.53 -20.33
N ILE A 303 -24.87 26.11 -19.20
CA ILE A 303 -26.31 26.19 -18.96
C ILE A 303 -26.79 27.64 -18.94
N GLY A 304 -26.07 28.53 -18.23
CA GLY A 304 -26.37 29.96 -18.18
C GLY A 304 -26.31 30.61 -19.56
N TRP A 305 -25.31 30.27 -20.37
CA TRP A 305 -25.18 30.76 -21.74
C TRP A 305 -26.32 30.28 -22.66
N ALA A 306 -26.68 28.99 -22.56
CA ALA A 306 -27.80 28.42 -23.31
C ALA A 306 -29.14 29.08 -22.94
N ALA A 307 -29.38 29.34 -21.65
CA ALA A 307 -30.58 30.02 -21.17
C ALA A 307 -30.64 31.47 -21.67
N ARG A 308 -29.52 32.19 -21.70
CA ARG A 308 -29.44 33.55 -22.25
C ARG A 308 -29.80 33.58 -23.74
N ARG A 309 -29.31 32.62 -24.52
CA ARG A 309 -29.57 32.57 -25.97
C ARG A 309 -31.05 32.38 -26.31
N ARG A 310 -31.79 31.64 -25.48
CA ARG A 310 -33.24 31.42 -25.65
C ARG A 310 -34.07 32.68 -25.39
N ARG A 311 -33.62 33.58 -24.52
CA ARG A 311 -34.32 34.84 -24.24
C ARG A 311 -34.15 35.89 -25.33
N THR A 312 -33.09 35.82 -26.11
CA THR A 312 -32.82 36.76 -27.22
C THR A 312 -33.47 36.36 -28.54
N SER A 313 -34.05 35.16 -28.62
CA SER A 313 -34.73 34.64 -29.83
C SER A 313 -36.25 34.67 -29.77
N ASN A 314 -36.82 35.19 -28.68
CA ASN A 314 -38.23 35.57 -28.54
C ASN A 314 -38.31 37.09 -28.41
#